data_AF-A0A089NS51-F1
#
_entry.id   AF-A0A089NS51-F1
#
_cell.length_a   1.000
_cell.length_b   1.000
_cell.length_c   1.000
_cell.angle_alpha   90.00
_cell.angle_beta   90.00
_cell.angle_gamma   90.00
#
_symmetry.space_group_name_H-M   'P 1'
#
loop_
_entity.id
_entity.type
_entity.pdbx_description
1 polymer ?
#
loop_
_entity_poly.entity_id
_entity_poly.type
_entity_poly.pdbx_seq_one_letter_code
_entity_poly.pdbx_strand_id
1 'polypeptide(L)'
;MPGSRRSEKRRRSAQTQLRLYPEERDRYAAEAAVAGLTLAALARKRLAQQHVVARVDAELINELRRIGGLLKAAMHKPWLAQDARRALAEIGAAIAHLGGHPAGPAR
;
A
#
# COMPACT_ATOMS: atom_id res chain seq x y z
N MET A 1 13.49 27.82 5.29
CA MET A 1 14.50 27.55 4.23
C MET A 1 13.92 26.53 3.25
N PRO A 2 13.35 26.93 2.10
CA PRO A 2 12.82 25.96 1.15
C PRO A 2 13.96 25.48 0.24
N GLY A 3 14.60 24.37 0.61
CA GLY A 3 15.58 23.69 -0.23
C GLY A 3 14.87 23.05 -1.41
N SER A 4 15.03 23.62 -2.61
CA SER A 4 14.50 23.00 -3.83
C SER A 4 15.11 21.60 -3.98
N ARG A 5 14.26 20.56 -4.03
CA ARG A 5 14.67 19.22 -4.44
C ARG A 5 15.15 19.34 -5.89
N ARG A 6 16.47 19.36 -6.10
CA ARG A 6 17.06 19.33 -7.43
C ARG A 6 16.46 18.14 -8.21
N SER A 7 15.91 18.43 -9.37
CA SER A 7 15.43 17.44 -10.34
C SER A 7 16.63 16.59 -10.80
N GLU A 8 16.68 15.33 -10.36
CA GLU A 8 17.65 14.34 -10.82
C GLU A 8 17.44 14.08 -12.32
N LYS A 9 18.36 14.58 -13.18
CA LYS A 9 18.27 14.45 -14.65
C LYS A 9 18.88 13.14 -15.20
N ARG A 10 19.59 12.36 -14.38
CA ARG A 10 20.29 11.15 -14.83
C ARG A 10 19.29 10.03 -15.14
N ARG A 11 19.36 9.46 -16.36
CA ARG A 11 18.60 8.26 -16.75
C ARG A 11 19.42 7.01 -16.49
N ARG A 12 18.77 5.94 -16.04
CA ARG A 12 19.38 4.61 -15.92
C ARG A 12 19.53 4.04 -17.33
N SER A 13 20.76 3.97 -17.84
CA SER A 13 21.07 3.50 -19.20
C SER A 13 21.84 2.18 -19.24
N ALA A 14 22.53 1.81 -18.17
CA ALA A 14 23.27 0.56 -18.07
C ALA A 14 22.36 -0.61 -17.69
N GLN A 15 22.54 -1.75 -18.37
CA GLN A 15 21.83 -3.00 -18.09
C GLN A 15 22.75 -3.98 -17.37
N THR A 16 22.20 -4.70 -16.39
CA THR A 16 22.88 -5.81 -15.70
C THR A 16 21.99 -7.04 -15.80
N GLN A 17 22.60 -8.20 -16.08
CA GLN A 17 21.91 -9.49 -16.12
C GLN A 17 22.19 -10.24 -14.82
N LEU A 18 21.14 -10.80 -14.21
CA LEU A 18 21.23 -11.64 -13.02
C LEU A 18 20.60 -13.00 -13.32
N ARG A 19 21.35 -14.08 -13.09
CA ARG A 19 20.81 -15.45 -13.14
C ARG A 19 20.16 -15.77 -11.80
N LEU A 20 18.95 -16.31 -11.86
CA LEU A 20 18.14 -16.73 -10.73
C LEU A 20 17.61 -18.13 -11.01
N TYR A 21 17.37 -18.91 -9.97
CA TYR A 21 16.53 -20.08 -10.11
C TYR A 21 15.08 -19.65 -10.42
N PRO A 22 14.28 -20.48 -11.14
CA PRO A 22 12.90 -20.16 -11.47
C PRO A 22 12.07 -19.77 -10.25
N GLU A 23 12.16 -20.56 -9.17
CA GLU A 23 11.44 -20.35 -7.92
C GLU A 23 11.82 -19.03 -7.22
N GLU A 24 13.08 -18.61 -7.33
CA GLU A 24 13.52 -17.32 -6.79
C GLU A 24 12.92 -16.16 -7.58
N ARG A 25 12.92 -16.28 -8.91
CA ARG A 25 12.33 -15.27 -9.79
C ARG A 25 10.85 -15.08 -9.47
N ASP A 26 10.11 -16.17 -9.30
CA ASP A 26 8.68 -16.13 -8.99
C ASP A 26 8.42 -15.49 -7.63
N ARG A 27 9.18 -15.87 -6.61
CA ARG A 27 9.12 -15.26 -5.27
C ARG A 27 9.37 -13.75 -5.33
N TYR A 28 10.46 -13.32 -5.97
CA TYR A 28 10.78 -11.89 -6.05
C TYR A 28 9.78 -11.10 -6.89
N ALA A 29 9.19 -11.72 -7.93
CA ALA A 29 8.14 -11.10 -8.71
C ALA A 29 6.88 -10.87 -7.87
N ALA A 30 6.48 -11.85 -7.06
CA ALA A 30 5.37 -11.71 -6.12
C ALA A 30 5.62 -10.61 -5.08
N GLU A 31 6.82 -10.59 -4.48
CA GLU A 31 7.21 -9.54 -3.52
C GLU A 31 7.19 -8.14 -4.15
N ALA A 32 7.68 -8.02 -5.40
CA ALA A 32 7.66 -6.76 -6.13
C ALA A 32 6.21 -6.30 -6.41
N ALA A 33 5.32 -7.24 -6.78
CA ALA A 33 3.90 -6.95 -6.99
C ALA A 33 3.22 -6.44 -5.72
N VAL A 34 3.44 -7.10 -4.57
CA VAL A 34 2.94 -6.66 -3.26
C VAL A 34 3.47 -5.28 -2.88
N ALA A 35 4.74 -5.00 -3.20
CA ALA A 35 5.35 -3.68 -2.99
C ALA A 35 4.91 -2.61 -4.00
N GLY A 36 4.12 -2.96 -5.03
CA GLY A 36 3.78 -2.06 -6.13
C GLY A 36 5.02 -1.56 -6.90
N LEU A 37 6.03 -2.42 -7.04
CA LEU A 37 7.30 -2.15 -7.70
C LEU A 37 7.50 -3.13 -8.87
N THR A 38 8.34 -2.75 -9.83
CA THR A 38 8.89 -3.73 -10.78
C THR A 38 10.00 -4.53 -10.12
N LEU A 39 10.27 -5.74 -10.61
CA LEU A 39 11.36 -6.59 -10.11
C LEU A 39 12.71 -5.84 -10.11
N ALA A 40 13.00 -5.09 -11.17
CA ALA A 40 14.21 -4.28 -11.26
C ALA A 40 14.24 -3.12 -10.24
N ALA A 41 13.08 -2.54 -9.89
CA ALA A 41 12.99 -1.52 -8.85
C ALA A 41 13.19 -2.12 -7.46
N LEU A 42 12.59 -3.28 -7.19
CA LEU A 42 12.80 -4.05 -5.97
C LEU A 42 14.28 -4.40 -5.78
N ALA A 43 14.91 -4.99 -6.80
CA ALA A 43 16.31 -5.39 -6.77
C ALA A 43 17.24 -4.22 -6.50
N ARG A 44 17.04 -3.07 -7.16
CA ARG A 44 17.86 -1.87 -6.91
C ARG A 44 17.73 -1.35 -5.47
N LYS A 45 16.51 -1.34 -4.91
CA LYS A 45 16.31 -0.92 -3.51
C LYS A 45 17.05 -1.85 -2.55
N ARG A 46 16.94 -3.17 -2.75
CA ARG A 46 17.64 -4.16 -1.93
C ARG A 46 19.16 -4.08 -2.05
N LEU A 47 19.70 -3.95 -3.26
CA LEU A 47 21.14 -3.77 -3.49
C LEU A 47 21.66 -2.49 -2.81
N ALA A 48 20.85 -1.45 -2.76
CA ALA A 48 21.15 -0.21 -2.03
C ALA A 48 20.88 -0.29 -0.52
N GLN A 49 20.59 -1.48 0.03
CA GLN A 49 20.22 -1.71 1.44
C GLN A 49 19.03 -0.84 1.90
N GLN A 50 18.17 -0.41 0.98
CA GLN A 50 16.97 0.35 1.30
C GLN A 50 15.85 -0.61 1.69
N HIS A 51 15.21 -0.35 2.84
CA HIS A 51 14.04 -1.10 3.27
C HIS A 51 12.93 -1.01 2.21
N VAL A 52 12.51 -2.18 1.72
CA VAL A 52 11.32 -2.29 0.88
C VAL A 52 10.17 -2.65 1.80
N VAL A 53 9.44 -1.64 2.25
CA VAL A 53 8.16 -1.83 2.93
C VAL A 53 7.13 -2.20 1.86
N ALA A 54 6.41 -3.31 2.05
CA ALA A 54 5.25 -3.64 1.23
C ALA A 54 4.32 -2.43 1.18
N ARG A 55 3.84 -2.05 -0.02
CA ARG A 55 3.02 -0.83 -0.17
C ARG A 55 1.65 -1.01 0.47
N VAL A 56 1.21 -2.26 0.62
CA VAL A 56 0.06 -2.65 1.42
C VAL A 56 0.37 -3.98 2.10
N ASP A 57 0.22 -4.03 3.41
CA ASP A 57 0.35 -5.26 4.20
C ASP A 57 -0.89 -6.14 4.00
N ALA A 58 -0.68 -7.40 3.62
CA ALA A 58 -1.78 -8.35 3.40
C ALA A 58 -2.58 -8.61 4.69
N GLU A 59 -1.92 -8.62 5.85
CA GLU A 59 -2.58 -8.74 7.15
C GLU A 59 -3.46 -7.51 7.42
N LEU A 60 -2.96 -6.32 7.10
CA LEU A 60 -3.73 -5.08 7.22
C LEU A 60 -4.98 -5.10 6.32
N ILE A 61 -4.87 -5.58 5.07
CA ILE A 61 -6.02 -5.72 4.18
C ILE A 61 -7.05 -6.69 4.78
N ASN A 62 -6.59 -7.81 5.33
CA ASN A 62 -7.49 -8.80 5.93
C ASN A 62 -8.19 -8.26 7.17
N GLU A 63 -7.48 -7.50 8.02
CA GLU A 63 -8.08 -6.86 9.17
C GLU A 63 -9.10 -5.78 8.76
N LEU A 64 -8.80 -4.98 7.73
CA LEU A 64 -9.77 -4.01 7.17
C LEU A 64 -11.03 -4.71 6.64
N ARG A 65 -10.90 -5.86 5.96
CA ARG A 65 -12.06 -6.65 5.50
C ARG A 65 -12.89 -7.18 6.68
N ARG A 66 -12.21 -7.69 7.72
CA ARG A 66 -12.85 -8.19 8.93
C ARG A 66 -13.65 -7.09 9.62
N ILE A 67 -13.03 -5.93 9.87
CA ILE A 67 -13.68 -4.77 10.49
C ILE A 67 -14.86 -4.30 9.64
N GLY A 68 -14.71 -4.20 8.32
CA GLY A 68 -15.81 -3.84 7.41
C GLY A 68 -17.00 -4.81 7.50
N GLY A 69 -16.72 -6.11 7.61
CA GLY A 69 -17.76 -7.13 7.81
C GLY A 69 -18.50 -6.98 9.16
N LEU A 70 -17.77 -6.69 10.23
CA LEU A 70 -18.35 -6.44 11.56
C LEU A 70 -19.22 -5.18 11.57
N LEU A 71 -18.75 -4.08 10.95
CA LEU A 71 -19.54 -2.85 10.84
C LEU A 71 -20.80 -3.06 10.01
N LYS A 72 -20.71 -3.80 8.89
CA LYS A 72 -21.88 -4.20 8.09
C LYS A 72 -22.91 -4.96 8.94
N ALA A 73 -22.46 -5.92 9.74
CA ALA A 73 -23.36 -6.67 10.64
C ALA A 73 -23.98 -5.77 11.72
N ALA A 74 -23.21 -4.83 12.28
CA ALA A 74 -23.69 -3.87 13.28
C ALA A 74 -24.73 -2.89 12.71
N MET A 75 -24.61 -2.51 11.43
CA MET A 75 -25.61 -1.66 10.75
C MET A 75 -27.00 -2.27 10.67
N HIS A 76 -27.12 -3.60 10.70
CA HIS A 76 -28.41 -4.28 10.75
C HIS A 76 -29.08 -4.25 12.13
N LYS A 77 -28.36 -3.80 13.18
CA LYS A 77 -28.88 -3.67 14.54
C LYS A 77 -29.28 -2.21 14.79
N PRO A 78 -30.57 -1.89 14.98
CA PRO A 78 -31.04 -0.49 15.06
C PRO A 78 -30.31 0.36 16.10
N TRP A 79 -29.98 -0.22 17.26
CA TRP A 79 -29.30 0.46 18.36
C TRP A 79 -27.78 0.62 18.18
N LEU A 80 -27.18 0.02 17.14
CA LEU A 80 -25.75 0.15 16.81
C LEU A 80 -25.50 0.80 15.44
N ALA A 81 -26.54 0.99 14.63
CA ALA A 81 -26.40 1.38 13.24
C ALA A 81 -25.79 2.78 13.06
N GLN A 82 -26.08 3.71 13.96
CA GLN A 82 -25.52 5.06 13.91
C GLN A 82 -24.01 5.05 14.22
N ASP A 83 -23.60 4.35 15.28
CA ASP A 83 -22.19 4.24 15.65
C ASP A 83 -21.39 3.48 14.60
N ALA A 84 -21.96 2.42 14.00
CA ALA A 84 -21.33 1.67 12.92
C ALA A 84 -21.11 2.53 11.66
N ARG A 85 -22.09 3.37 11.28
CA ARG A 85 -21.94 4.35 10.18
C ARG A 85 -20.84 5.36 10.47
N ARG A 86 -20.79 5.89 11.69
CA ARG A 86 -19.77 6.86 12.11
C ARG A 86 -18.37 6.24 12.04
N ALA A 87 -18.18 5.06 12.62
CA ALA A 87 -16.89 4.36 12.59
C ALA A 87 -16.41 4.08 11.15
N LEU A 88 -17.33 3.68 10.25
CA LEU A 88 -17.00 3.48 8.84
C LEU A 88 -16.52 4.77 8.16
N ALA A 89 -17.18 5.91 8.44
CA ALA A 89 -16.79 7.20 7.91
C ALA A 89 -15.41 7.65 8.44
N GLU A 90 -15.14 7.45 9.72
CA GLU A 90 -13.84 7.76 10.35
C GLU A 90 -12.70 6.92 9.74
N ILE A 91 -12.92 5.62 9.54
CA ILE A 91 -11.95 4.74 8.85
C ILE A 91 -11.72 5.21 7.41
N GLY A 92 -12.79 5.52 6.68
CA GLY A 92 -12.69 6.03 5.31
C GLY A 92 -11.88 7.33 5.21
N ALA A 93 -12.10 8.27 6.14
CA ALA A 93 -11.36 9.53 6.21
C ALA A 93 -9.87 9.30 6.52
N ALA A 94 -9.55 8.41 7.45
CA ALA A 94 -8.17 8.06 7.79
C ALA A 94 -7.42 7.43 6.59
N ILE A 95 -8.08 6.52 5.85
CA ILE A 95 -7.51 5.91 4.64
C ILE A 95 -7.26 6.97 3.57
N ALA A 96 -8.20 7.88 3.33
CA ALA A 96 -8.05 8.95 2.35
C ALA A 96 -6.86 9.88 2.71
N HIS A 97 -6.75 10.25 3.98
CA HIS A 97 -5.63 11.04 4.50
C HIS A 97 -4.27 10.37 4.26
N LEU A 98 -4.15 9.08 4.60
CA LEU A 98 -2.94 8.28 4.36
C LEU A 98 -2.62 8.11 2.87
N GLY A 99 -3.66 8.01 2.03
CA GLY A 99 -3.55 7.91 0.57
C GLY A 99 -3.26 9.22 -0.15
N GLY A 100 -3.17 10.35 0.56
CA GLY A 100 -2.92 11.67 -0.02
C GLY A 100 -4.07 12.22 -0.89
N HIS A 101 -5.28 11.68 -0.74
CA HIS A 101 -6.48 12.15 -1.42
C HIS A 101 -7.41 12.84 -0.40
N PRO A 102 -8.02 14.00 -0.70
CA PRO A 102 -9.00 14.59 0.19
C PRO A 102 -10.20 13.64 0.32
N ALA A 103 -10.62 13.37 1.55
CA ALA A 103 -11.78 12.52 1.83
C ALA A 103 -13.01 13.07 1.09
N GLY A 104 -13.51 12.31 0.10
CA GLY A 104 -14.74 12.64 -0.60
C GLY A 104 -15.95 12.50 0.33
N PRO A 105 -17.02 13.29 0.14
CA PRO A 105 -18.17 13.27 1.03
C PRO A 105 -18.82 11.89 1.05
N ALA A 106 -19.14 11.41 2.26
CA ALA A 106 -19.94 10.22 2.48
C ALA A 106 -21.29 10.39 1.76
N ARG A 107 -21.60 9.47 0.84
CA ARG A 107 -22.90 9.36 0.17
C ARG A 107 -23.82 8.45 0.97
#